data_AF-A0A1Q4YBL2-F1
#
_entry.id   AF-A0A1Q4YBL2-F1
#
_cell.length_a   1.000
_cell.length_b   1.000
_cell.length_c   1.000
_cell.angle_alpha   90.00
_cell.angle_beta   90.00
_cell.angle_gamma   90.00
#
_symmetry.space_group_name_H-M   'P 1'
#
loop_
_entity.id
_entity.type
_entity.pdbx_description
1 polymer ?
#
loop_
_entity_poly.entity_id
_entity_poly.type
_entity_poly.pdbx_seq_one_letter_code
_entity_poly.pdbx_strand_id
1 'polypeptide(L)' 'MPAAELALQFDDSFRVLAELRRNDLVSEQAEEALAAVEVQLSAMSNGDVWSERSVRDAPEWRTLRSLAKKALALL' A
#
# COMPACT_ATOMS: atom_id res chain seq x y z
N MET A 1 -15.50 -4.37 -5.76
CA MET A 1 -14.80 -3.20 -6.30
C MET A 1 -13.72 -3.69 -7.26
N PRO A 2 -13.58 -3.09 -8.45
CA PRO A 2 -12.47 -3.33 -9.35
C PRO A 2 -11.12 -3.00 -8.67
N ALA A 3 -10.08 -3.74 -9.00
CA ALA A 3 -8.69 -3.51 -8.59
C ALA A 3 -8.22 -2.06 -8.74
N ALA A 4 -8.60 -1.44 -9.86
CA ALA A 4 -8.24 -0.07 -10.18
C ALA A 4 -8.80 0.94 -9.17
N GLU A 5 -9.99 0.69 -8.60
CA GLU A 5 -10.59 1.59 -7.61
C GLU A 5 -9.83 1.56 -6.28
N LEU A 6 -9.33 0.38 -5.85
CA LEU A 6 -8.53 0.25 -4.64
C LEU A 6 -7.14 0.89 -4.78
N ALA A 7 -6.51 0.76 -5.95
CA ALA A 7 -5.22 1.42 -6.23
C ALA A 7 -5.38 2.95 -6.24
N LEU A 8 -6.43 3.47 -6.87
CA LEU A 8 -6.75 4.90 -6.88
C LEU A 8 -6.98 5.46 -5.47
N GLN A 9 -7.70 4.73 -4.61
CA GLN A 9 -7.94 5.15 -3.22
C GLN A 9 -6.67 5.22 -2.38
N PHE A 10 -5.68 4.36 -2.65
CA PHE A 10 -4.40 4.41 -1.95
C PHE A 10 -3.54 5.59 -2.41
N ASP A 11 -3.50 5.89 -3.71
CA ASP A 11 -2.79 7.07 -4.26
C ASP A 11 -3.31 8.38 -3.65
N ASP A 12 -4.64 8.52 -3.52
CA ASP A 12 -5.25 9.69 -2.88
C ASP A 12 -4.87 9.81 -1.40
N SER A 13 -4.84 8.68 -0.68
CA SER A 13 -4.43 8.62 0.73
C SER A 13 -2.94 8.95 0.90
N PHE A 14 -2.12 8.60 -0.10
CA PHE A 14 -0.68 8.82 -0.10
C PHE A 14 -0.32 10.30 -0.19
N ARG A 15 -1.11 11.10 -0.91
CA ARG A 15 -0.90 12.56 -0.98
C ARG A 15 -1.01 13.25 0.38
N VAL A 16 -1.77 12.68 1.31
CA VAL A 16 -1.97 13.22 2.66
C VAL A 16 -0.76 12.92 3.56
N LEU A 17 0.02 11.87 3.28
CA LEU A 17 1.18 11.48 4.11
C LEU A 17 2.24 12.57 4.22
N ALA A 18 2.52 13.27 3.13
CA ALA A 18 3.48 14.36 3.13
C ALA A 18 3.05 15.52 4.05
N GLU A 19 1.75 15.76 4.19
CA GLU A 19 1.21 16.74 5.14
C GLU A 19 1.23 16.19 6.57
N LEU A 20 0.88 14.92 6.78
CA LEU A 20 0.94 14.29 8.11
C LEU A 20 2.35 14.31 8.69
N ARG A 21 3.38 14.03 7.88
CA ARG A 21 4.79 14.13 8.31
C ARG A 21 5.18 15.56 8.66
N ARG A 22 4.78 16.56 7.86
CA ARG A 22 5.08 17.98 8.15
C ARG A 22 4.48 18.45 9.47
N ASN A 23 3.45 17.78 9.96
CA ASN A 23 2.79 18.07 11.23
C ASN A 23 3.22 17.10 12.35
N ASP A 24 4.29 16.32 12.16
CA ASP A 24 4.79 15.31 13.11
C ASP A 24 3.73 14.27 13.54
N LEU A 25 2.71 14.04 12.71
CA LEU A 25 1.64 13.07 12.98
C LEU A 25 2.01 11.64 12.56
N VAL A 26 3.04 11.49 11.73
CA VAL A 26 3.55 10.22 11.24
C VAL A 26 5.08 10.29 11.21
N SER A 27 5.74 9.21 11.62
CA SER A 27 7.21 9.11 11.61
C SER A 27 7.76 8.93 10.17
N GLU A 28 9.02 9.31 9.95
CA GLU A 28 9.72 9.05 8.67
C GLU A 28 9.70 7.56 8.30
N GLN A 29 9.88 6.69 9.30
CA GLN A 29 9.85 5.22 9.11
C GLN A 29 8.47 4.73 8.68
N ALA A 30 7.39 5.34 9.20
CA ALA A 30 6.03 5.03 8.77
C ALA A 30 5.74 5.55 7.36
N GLU A 31 6.25 6.72 6.98
CA GLU A 31 6.17 7.24 5.60
C GLU A 31 6.87 6.29 4.62
N GLU A 32 8.10 5.87 4.90
CA GLU A 32 8.85 4.92 4.08
C GLU A 32 8.12 3.57 3.96
N ALA A 33 7.57 3.06 5.06
CA ALA A 33 6.83 1.80 5.06
C ALA A 33 5.56 1.89 4.22
N LEU A 34 4.83 3.01 4.28
CA LEU A 34 3.65 3.24 3.46
C LEU A 34 4.03 3.45 1.99
N ALA A 35 5.16 4.10 1.70
CA ALA A 35 5.67 4.27 0.32
C ALA A 35 5.92 2.92 -0.35
N ALA A 36 6.49 1.97 0.40
CA ALA A 36 6.72 0.62 -0.10
C ALA A 36 5.40 -0.13 -0.41
N VAL A 37 4.34 0.11 0.38
CA VAL A 37 3.00 -0.45 0.11
C VAL A 37 2.44 0.10 -1.20
N GLU A 38 2.54 1.42 -1.42
CA GLU A 38 2.05 2.05 -2.64
C GLU A 38 2.80 1.55 -3.89
N VAL A 39 4.13 1.51 -3.84
CA VAL A 39 4.94 0.97 -4.95
C VAL A 39 4.52 -0.45 -5.32
N GLN A 40 4.24 -1.29 -4.31
CA GLN A 40 3.79 -2.66 -4.54
C GLN A 40 2.38 -2.72 -5.14
N LEU A 41 1.44 -1.91 -4.66
CA LEU A 41 0.08 -1.81 -5.21
C LEU A 41 0.08 -1.32 -6.66
N SER A 42 0.85 -0.26 -6.93
CA SER A 42 1.06 0.29 -8.27
C SER A 42 1.67 -0.75 -9.21
N ALA A 43 2.64 -1.55 -8.78
CA ALA A 43 3.20 -2.64 -9.58
C ALA A 43 2.16 -3.74 -9.90
N MET A 44 1.21 -3.97 -9.00
CA MET A 44 0.16 -4.96 -9.19
C MET A 44 -0.96 -4.47 -10.11
N SER A 45 -1.15 -3.16 -10.27
CA SER A 45 -2.28 -2.53 -10.98
C SER A 45 -2.51 -3.01 -12.42
N ASN A 46 -1.49 -3.56 -13.09
CA ASN A 46 -1.54 -3.99 -14.50
C ASN A 46 -1.54 -5.51 -14.72
N GLY A 47 -1.69 -6.35 -13.69
CA GLY A 47 -1.55 -7.81 -13.81
C GLY A 47 -2.80 -8.64 -13.44
N ASP A 48 -2.83 -9.91 -13.84
CA ASP A 48 -3.85 -10.92 -13.47
C ASP A 48 -3.85 -11.31 -11.97
N VAL A 49 -3.14 -10.56 -11.14
CA VAL A 49 -2.99 -10.80 -9.71
C VAL A 49 -4.23 -10.39 -8.91
N TRP A 50 -5.25 -9.80 -9.52
CA TRP A 50 -6.46 -9.31 -8.83
C TRP A 50 -7.64 -10.30 -8.82
N SER A 51 -7.40 -11.59 -9.03
CA SER A 51 -8.41 -12.63 -8.84
C SER A 51 -8.50 -13.06 -7.35
N GLU A 52 -9.65 -13.58 -6.91
CA GLU A 52 -9.81 -14.12 -5.55
C GLU A 52 -8.78 -15.20 -5.20
N ARG A 53 -8.38 -15.99 -6.20
CA ARG A 53 -7.34 -17.01 -6.05
C ARG A 53 -5.98 -16.34 -5.84
N SER A 54 -5.65 -15.36 -6.67
CA SER A 54 -4.39 -14.62 -6.61
C SER A 54 -4.24 -13.86 -5.30
N VAL A 55 -5.32 -13.26 -4.76
CA VAL A 55 -5.30 -12.58 -3.45
C VAL A 55 -4.86 -13.51 -2.32
N ARG A 56 -5.25 -14.79 -2.36
CA ARG A 56 -4.80 -15.78 -1.37
C ARG A 56 -3.38 -16.22 -1.62
N ASP A 57 -3.10 -16.65 -2.84
CA ASP A 57 -1.95 -17.52 -3.09
C ASP A 57 -0.76 -16.80 -3.69
N ALA A 58 -0.98 -15.69 -4.41
CA ALA A 58 0.05 -15.05 -5.20
C ALA A 58 1.13 -14.40 -4.30
N PRO A 59 2.42 -14.53 -4.67
CA PRO A 59 3.53 -13.95 -3.91
C PRO A 59 3.38 -12.44 -3.68
N GLU A 60 2.87 -11.71 -4.67
CA GLU A 60 2.69 -10.25 -4.64
C GLU A 60 1.79 -9.83 -3.48
N TRP A 61 0.69 -10.56 -3.25
CA TRP A 61 -0.22 -10.31 -2.13
C TRP A 61 0.39 -10.68 -0.77
N ARG A 62 1.28 -11.68 -0.72
CA ARG A 62 2.04 -11.97 0.52
C ARG A 62 3.00 -10.86 0.84
N THR A 63 3.72 -10.35 -0.16
CA THR A 63 4.63 -9.20 -0.03
C THR A 63 3.86 -7.97 0.43
N LEU A 64 2.75 -7.64 -0.23
CA LEU A 64 1.91 -6.50 0.14
C LEU A 64 1.41 -6.59 1.59
N ARG A 65 0.91 -7.76 2.02
CA ARG A 65 0.49 -7.97 3.41
C ARG A 65 1.64 -7.81 4.41
N SER A 66 2.84 -8.24 4.05
CA SER A 66 4.04 -8.06 4.89
C SER A 66 4.39 -6.58 5.04
N LEU A 67 4.38 -5.82 3.95
CA LEU A 67 4.63 -4.38 3.95
C LEU A 67 3.57 -3.63 4.77
N ALA A 68 2.28 -3.94 4.55
CA ALA A 68 1.18 -3.32 5.28
C ALA A 68 1.27 -3.60 6.79
N LYS A 69 1.62 -4.82 7.20
CA LYS A 69 1.83 -5.14 8.62
C LYS A 69 2.96 -4.35 9.26
N LYS A 70 4.06 -4.13 8.52
CA LYS A 70 5.17 -3.30 9.00
C LYS A 70 4.75 -1.84 9.13
N ALA A 71 4.06 -1.30 8.14
CA ALA A 71 3.54 0.06 8.17
C ALA A 71 2.59 0.29 9.36
N LEU A 72 1.64 -0.63 9.59
CA LEU A 72 0.72 -0.56 10.72
C LEU A 72 1.40 -0.64 12.09
N ALA A 73 2.58 -1.24 12.19
CA ALA A 73 3.32 -1.30 13.45
C ALA A 73 4.10 0.00 13.77
N LEU A 74 4.16 0.93 12.80
CA LEU A 74 4.88 2.20 12.90
C LEU A 74 3.93 3.42 12.99
N LEU A 75 2.61 3.17 12.87
CA LEU A 75 1.52 4.12 13.08
C LEU A 75 1.01 4.01 14.52
#